data_AF-A0A259PMT2-F1
#
_entry.id   AF-A0A259PMT2-F1
#
_cell.length_a   1.000
_cell.length_b   1.000
_cell.length_c   1.000
_cell.angle_alpha   90.00
_cell.angle_beta   90.00
_cell.angle_gamma   90.00
#
_symmetry.space_group_name_H-M   'P 1'
#
loop_
_entity.id
_entity.type
_entity.pdbx_description
1 polymer ?
#
loop_
_entity_poly.entity_id
_entity_poly.type
_entity_poly.pdbx_seq_one_letter_code
_entity_poly.pdbx_strand_id
1 'polypeptide(L)'
;MTEDRYGRDVLAGTQARPHRAAPRARPCPAEPGLVVEDVETGWVGAVVRVEKSGGQHVVVLEDRRGRTRTFGLGPGFWVDGEPVVLTAPVGRRAPAAPARTASGSRAVAGAPARVARASRIWVEGRHDAELVEKVWGDDLRIEGVVVELLDGVDNLVDHLRSFAPGPDRRVGVLVDHLVPGSKEERIAVEARRCGPPGSVLVLGHPYVDVWQAVRPERVGLDRWPTIERGTEWKLGILRELGWPADDQADVARAWQRILRTVRSYADLEPSLLGRVEELIDFVTF
;
A
#
# COMPACT_ATOMS: atom_id res chain seq x y z
N MET A 1 -97.53 23.52 -3.52
CA MET A 1 -96.47 24.28 -2.84
C MET A 1 -96.06 23.52 -1.60
N THR A 2 -94.87 22.94 -1.64
CA THR A 2 -94.08 22.61 -0.45
C THR A 2 -92.65 22.91 -0.87
N GLU A 3 -92.20 24.12 -0.54
CA GLU A 3 -90.80 24.53 -0.65
C GLU A 3 -89.97 23.60 0.23
N ASP A 4 -89.08 22.82 -0.38
CA ASP A 4 -87.97 22.26 0.36
C ASP A 4 -86.96 23.39 0.63
N ARG A 5 -87.04 23.96 1.83
CA ARG A 5 -86.13 25.01 2.33
C ARG A 5 -84.81 24.45 2.85
N TYR A 6 -84.54 23.15 2.68
CA TYR A 6 -83.27 22.49 3.03
C TYR A 6 -82.76 21.67 1.83
N GLY A 7 -82.55 22.35 0.70
CA GLY A 7 -81.95 21.75 -0.49
C GLY A 7 -80.56 21.17 -0.24
N ARG A 8 -80.37 19.93 -0.73
CA ARG A 8 -79.16 19.08 -0.79
C ARG A 8 -78.34 19.00 0.50
N ASP A 9 -78.40 17.81 1.09
CA ASP A 9 -77.39 17.31 2.03
C ASP A 9 -75.97 17.62 1.53
N VAL A 10 -75.28 18.50 2.26
CA VAL A 10 -73.91 18.94 1.98
C VAL A 10 -72.88 17.83 2.15
N LEU A 11 -73.27 16.66 2.70
CA LEU A 11 -72.45 15.46 2.78
C LEU A 11 -72.66 14.51 1.60
N ALA A 12 -73.68 14.73 0.76
CA ALA A 12 -73.92 13.92 -0.44
C ALA A 12 -72.88 14.15 -1.56
N GLY A 13 -71.95 15.10 -1.35
CA GLY A 13 -70.94 15.55 -2.30
C GLY A 13 -69.50 15.13 -1.98
N THR A 14 -69.25 14.03 -1.28
CA THR A 14 -67.90 13.43 -1.23
C THR A 14 -67.98 11.91 -1.32
N GLN A 15 -68.31 11.39 -2.51
CA GLN A 15 -67.78 10.08 -2.88
C GLN A 15 -66.26 10.19 -2.80
N ALA A 16 -65.70 9.41 -1.88
CA ALA A 16 -64.27 9.37 -1.58
C ALA A 16 -63.47 9.38 -2.89
N ARG A 17 -62.72 10.47 -3.11
CA ARG A 17 -61.60 10.42 -4.05
C ARG A 17 -60.76 9.23 -3.60
N PRO A 18 -60.45 8.25 -4.46
CA PRO A 18 -59.54 7.19 -4.07
C PRO A 18 -58.29 7.88 -3.55
N HIS A 19 -57.93 7.61 -2.29
CA HIS A 19 -56.72 8.14 -1.68
C HIS A 19 -55.61 7.98 -2.72
N ARG A 20 -55.06 9.12 -3.17
CA ARG A 20 -53.86 9.16 -3.99
C ARG A 20 -52.87 8.29 -3.22
N ALA A 21 -52.52 7.13 -3.77
CA ALA A 21 -51.67 6.16 -3.07
C ALA A 21 -50.46 6.94 -2.54
N ALA A 22 -50.24 6.90 -1.23
CA ALA A 22 -49.13 7.60 -0.61
C ALA A 22 -47.84 7.22 -1.38
N PRO A 23 -46.95 8.18 -1.71
CA PRO A 23 -45.72 7.88 -2.43
C PRO A 23 -45.01 6.73 -1.72
N ARG A 24 -44.80 5.62 -2.42
CA ARG A 24 -44.11 4.47 -1.84
C ARG A 24 -42.66 4.87 -1.61
N ALA A 25 -42.26 4.88 -0.35
CA ALA A 25 -40.88 5.16 0.03
C ALA A 25 -39.94 4.19 -0.70
N ARG A 26 -38.95 4.74 -1.40
CA ARG A 26 -37.97 3.93 -2.14
C ARG A 26 -36.73 3.69 -1.27
N PRO A 27 -36.12 2.49 -1.33
CA PRO A 27 -34.81 2.28 -0.73
C PRO A 27 -33.79 3.28 -1.28
N CYS A 28 -33.05 3.95 -0.40
CA CYS A 28 -32.03 4.93 -0.74
C CYS A 28 -30.77 4.66 0.10
N PRO A 29 -29.63 4.31 -0.50
CA PRO A 29 -28.38 4.13 0.24
C PRO A 29 -27.95 5.44 0.91
N ALA A 30 -27.64 5.40 2.20
CA ALA A 30 -27.16 6.55 2.96
C ALA A 30 -25.68 6.89 2.62
N GLU A 31 -25.43 7.33 1.39
CA GLU A 31 -24.09 7.69 0.91
C GLU A 31 -23.59 8.98 1.57
N PRO A 32 -22.29 9.11 1.90
CA PRO A 32 -21.73 10.35 2.42
C PRO A 32 -22.03 11.55 1.51
N GLY A 33 -22.49 12.65 2.09
CA GLY A 33 -22.90 13.86 1.39
C GLY A 33 -24.37 13.89 0.96
N LEU A 34 -25.10 12.76 1.02
CA LEU A 34 -26.55 12.75 0.79
C LEU A 34 -27.25 13.60 1.87
N VAL A 35 -28.02 14.60 1.47
CA VAL A 35 -28.81 15.43 2.39
C VAL A 35 -30.18 14.81 2.57
N VAL A 36 -30.55 14.59 3.83
CA VAL A 36 -31.84 14.00 4.20
C VAL A 36 -32.51 14.83 5.28
N GLU A 37 -33.83 14.77 5.31
CA GLU A 37 -34.67 15.32 6.37
C GLU A 37 -35.30 14.18 7.19
N ASP A 38 -35.08 14.16 8.50
CA ASP A 38 -35.78 13.27 9.43
C ASP A 38 -37.19 13.82 9.72
N VAL A 39 -38.22 13.03 9.41
CA VAL A 39 -39.62 13.45 9.45
C VAL A 39 -40.14 13.63 10.88
N GLU A 40 -39.61 12.87 11.85
CA GLU A 40 -40.05 12.95 13.25
C GLU A 40 -39.53 14.22 13.94
N THR A 41 -38.27 14.58 13.69
CA THR A 41 -37.60 15.66 14.39
C THR A 41 -37.43 16.94 13.56
N GLY A 42 -37.70 16.89 12.26
CA GLY A 42 -37.46 17.98 11.31
C GLY A 42 -35.96 18.28 11.09
N TRP A 43 -35.08 17.34 11.44
CA TRP A 43 -33.64 17.53 11.32
C TRP A 43 -33.19 17.36 9.88
N VAL A 44 -32.56 18.39 9.31
CA VAL A 44 -31.97 18.36 7.96
C VAL A 44 -30.45 18.32 8.06
N GLY A 45 -29.82 17.30 7.48
CA GLY A 45 -28.38 17.18 7.49
C GLY A 45 -27.81 16.26 6.41
N ALA A 46 -26.53 16.44 6.11
CA ALA A 46 -25.77 15.59 5.20
C ALA A 46 -25.29 14.34 5.94
N VAL A 47 -25.38 13.18 5.29
CA VAL A 47 -24.80 11.94 5.80
C VAL A 47 -23.29 12.10 5.87
N VAL A 48 -22.72 11.94 7.07
CA VAL A 48 -21.26 11.94 7.26
C VAL A 48 -20.73 10.51 7.23
N ARG A 49 -21.46 9.59 7.87
CA ARG A 49 -21.09 8.18 7.96
C ARG A 49 -22.26 7.32 8.45
N VAL A 50 -22.15 6.03 8.21
CA VAL A 50 -23.02 4.99 8.76
C VAL A 50 -22.19 4.09 9.66
N GLU A 51 -22.67 3.83 10.87
CA GLU A 51 -22.00 3.03 11.89
C GLU A 51 -22.85 1.84 12.31
N LYS A 52 -22.21 0.80 12.85
CA LYS A 52 -22.91 -0.32 13.49
C LYS A 52 -22.82 -0.15 15.00
N SER A 53 -23.96 0.05 15.66
CA SER A 53 -24.05 0.23 17.12
C SER A 53 -25.11 -0.71 17.69
N GLY A 54 -24.75 -1.49 18.71
CA GLY A 54 -25.69 -2.39 19.41
C GLY A 54 -26.38 -3.44 18.53
N GLY A 55 -25.78 -3.81 17.37
CA GLY A 55 -26.38 -4.74 16.41
C GLY A 55 -27.27 -4.09 15.34
N GLN A 56 -27.49 -2.77 15.41
CA GLN A 56 -28.25 -1.98 14.42
C GLN A 56 -27.32 -1.06 13.63
N HIS A 57 -27.75 -0.65 12.43
CA HIS A 57 -27.05 0.37 11.66
C HIS A 57 -27.66 1.74 11.95
N VAL A 58 -26.82 2.72 12.25
CA VAL A 58 -27.20 4.11 12.49
C VAL A 58 -26.51 5.02 11.48
N VAL A 59 -27.16 6.11 11.12
CA VAL A 59 -26.63 7.15 10.25
C VAL A 59 -26.34 8.41 11.07
N VAL A 60 -25.17 9.00 10.84
CA VAL A 60 -24.77 10.27 11.46
C VAL A 60 -24.98 11.39 10.44
N LEU A 61 -25.82 12.36 10.79
CA LEU A 61 -26.16 13.51 9.96
C LEU A 61 -25.53 14.77 10.54
N GLU A 62 -24.97 15.62 9.68
CA GLU A 62 -24.44 16.94 10.04
C GLU A 62 -25.30 18.06 9.45
N ASP A 63 -25.74 19.00 10.29
CA ASP A 63 -26.50 20.17 9.84
C ASP A 63 -25.58 21.25 9.24
N ARG A 64 -26.19 22.26 8.62
CA ARG A 64 -25.46 23.42 8.04
C ARG A 64 -24.62 24.24 9.02
N ARG A 65 -24.76 24.01 10.33
CA ARG A 65 -23.99 24.66 11.40
C ARG A 65 -22.91 23.74 11.97
N GLY A 66 -22.67 22.58 11.34
CA GLY A 66 -21.66 21.61 11.76
C GLY A 66 -22.07 20.78 12.98
N ARG A 67 -23.33 20.78 13.39
CA ARG A 67 -23.81 19.94 14.51
C ARG A 67 -24.15 18.57 13.98
N THR A 68 -23.72 17.52 14.69
CA THR A 68 -24.00 16.14 14.31
C THR A 68 -25.09 15.51 15.17
N ARG A 69 -25.96 14.71 14.56
CA ARG A 69 -26.96 13.89 15.27
C ARG A 69 -27.08 12.50 14.63
N THR A 70 -27.33 11.50 15.46
CA THR A 70 -27.41 10.10 15.05
C THR A 70 -28.86 9.63 14.98
N PHE A 71 -29.21 8.91 13.92
CA PHE A 71 -30.53 8.35 13.67
C PHE A 71 -30.43 6.87 13.28
N GLY A 72 -31.48 6.09 13.48
CA GLY A 72 -31.54 4.72 12.97
C GLY A 72 -31.69 4.69 11.45
N LEU A 73 -31.09 3.71 10.77
CA LEU A 73 -31.44 3.43 9.38
C LEU A 73 -32.84 2.85 9.28
N GLY A 74 -33.53 3.13 8.17
CA GLY A 74 -34.89 2.67 7.92
C GLY A 74 -35.78 3.76 7.30
N PRO A 75 -37.11 3.60 7.37
CA PRO A 75 -38.06 4.62 6.94
C PRO A 75 -38.01 5.85 7.86
N GLY A 76 -38.62 6.96 7.44
CA GLY A 76 -38.73 8.18 8.26
C GLY A 76 -37.90 9.36 7.75
N PHE A 77 -37.34 9.25 6.54
CA PHE A 77 -36.52 10.29 5.94
C PHE A 77 -37.11 10.77 4.62
N TRP A 78 -36.89 12.04 4.29
CA TRP A 78 -37.14 12.63 2.98
C TRP A 78 -35.83 13.02 2.30
N VAL A 79 -35.78 12.84 0.97
CA VAL A 79 -34.76 13.39 0.08
C VAL A 79 -35.51 14.25 -0.93
N ASP A 80 -35.15 15.52 -1.02
CA ASP A 80 -35.81 16.49 -1.92
C ASP A 80 -37.35 16.51 -1.81
N GLY A 81 -37.88 16.28 -0.59
CA GLY A 81 -39.32 16.24 -0.30
C GLY A 81 -40.02 14.91 -0.62
N GLU A 82 -39.29 13.90 -1.08
CA GLU A 82 -39.83 12.57 -1.38
C GLU A 82 -39.44 11.55 -0.29
N PRO A 83 -40.36 10.69 0.17
CA PRO A 83 -40.08 9.72 1.21
C PRO A 83 -39.11 8.63 0.74
N VAL A 84 -38.12 8.33 1.59
CA VAL A 84 -37.13 7.27 1.36
C VAL A 84 -37.02 6.34 2.56
N VAL A 85 -36.54 5.11 2.30
CA VAL A 85 -36.06 4.18 3.32
C VAL A 85 -34.55 4.18 3.24
N LEU A 86 -33.88 4.79 4.22
CA LEU A 86 -32.42 4.81 4.24
C LEU A 86 -31.88 3.41 4.49
N THR A 87 -31.09 2.93 3.54
CA THR A 87 -30.41 1.63 3.63
C THR A 87 -28.92 1.84 3.88
N ALA A 88 -28.26 0.81 4.42
CA ALA A 88 -26.82 0.86 4.57
C ALA A 88 -26.18 1.09 3.18
N PRO A 89 -25.10 1.88 3.08
CA PRO A 89 -24.37 2.04 1.84
C PRO A 89 -24.01 0.66 1.30
N VAL A 90 -24.24 0.44 0.01
CA VAL A 90 -23.71 -0.76 -0.65
C VAL A 90 -22.20 -0.59 -0.62
N GLY A 91 -21.55 -1.28 0.32
CA GLY A 91 -20.14 -1.08 0.61
C GLY A 91 -19.35 -1.09 -0.70
N ARG A 92 -18.56 -0.02 -0.92
CA ARG A 92 -17.58 0.02 -1.98
C ARG A 92 -16.75 -1.26 -1.82
N ARG A 93 -16.94 -2.22 -2.72
CA ARG A 93 -16.30 -3.54 -2.65
C ARG A 93 -14.83 -3.28 -2.36
N ALA A 94 -14.32 -3.83 -1.25
CA ALA A 94 -12.91 -3.69 -0.93
C ALA A 94 -12.13 -4.06 -2.20
N PRO A 95 -11.12 -3.25 -2.59
CA PRO A 95 -10.35 -3.55 -3.79
C PRO A 95 -9.96 -5.01 -3.78
N ALA A 96 -10.20 -5.72 -4.88
CA ALA A 96 -9.77 -7.11 -4.98
C ALA A 96 -8.26 -7.15 -4.68
N ALA A 97 -7.85 -8.12 -3.85
CA ALA A 97 -6.44 -8.28 -3.56
C ALA A 97 -5.65 -8.36 -4.88
N PRO A 98 -4.50 -7.68 -4.97
CA PRO A 98 -3.73 -7.66 -6.20
C PRO A 98 -3.39 -9.09 -6.64
N ALA A 99 -3.59 -9.39 -7.92
CA ALA A 99 -3.32 -10.71 -8.47
C ALA A 99 -1.80 -11.01 -8.57
N ARG A 100 -0.95 -9.99 -8.40
CA ARG A 100 0.50 -10.09 -8.48
C ARG A 100 1.19 -9.36 -7.33
N THR A 101 2.35 -9.85 -6.92
CA THR A 101 3.27 -9.19 -5.98
C THR A 101 4.00 -8.03 -6.67
N ALA A 102 4.71 -7.22 -5.90
CA ALA A 102 5.51 -6.11 -6.43
C ALA A 102 6.65 -6.60 -7.36
N SER A 103 7.18 -7.80 -7.17
CA SER A 103 8.16 -8.45 -8.06
C SER A 103 7.55 -8.94 -9.38
N GLY A 104 6.22 -9.05 -9.45
CA GLY A 104 5.47 -9.48 -10.63
C GLY A 104 5.01 -10.95 -10.61
N SER A 105 5.35 -11.72 -9.57
CA SER A 105 4.85 -13.08 -9.34
C SER A 105 3.35 -13.12 -9.07
N ARG A 106 2.73 -14.29 -9.18
CA ARG A 106 1.31 -14.47 -8.80
C ARG A 106 1.17 -14.39 -7.28
N ALA A 107 0.30 -13.52 -6.81
CA ALA A 107 0.02 -13.41 -5.38
C ALA A 107 -0.68 -14.68 -4.88
N VAL A 108 -0.17 -15.26 -3.79
CA VAL A 108 -0.77 -16.42 -3.13
C VAL A 108 -1.53 -15.94 -1.90
N ALA A 109 -2.86 -15.91 -1.98
CA ALA A 109 -3.70 -15.52 -0.85
C ALA A 109 -3.71 -16.62 0.23
N GLY A 110 -3.47 -16.24 1.49
CA GLY A 110 -3.61 -17.15 2.63
C GLY A 110 -2.55 -18.25 2.72
N ALA A 111 -1.35 -18.03 2.16
CA ALA A 111 -0.24 -18.95 2.34
C ALA A 111 0.07 -19.12 3.84
N PRO A 112 0.20 -20.36 4.35
CA PRO A 112 0.57 -20.59 5.75
C PRO A 112 2.00 -20.06 5.99
N ALA A 113 2.24 -19.51 7.19
CA ALA A 113 3.58 -19.11 7.60
C ALA A 113 4.53 -20.30 7.49
N ARG A 114 5.56 -20.18 6.64
CA ARG A 114 6.59 -21.21 6.48
C ARG A 114 7.71 -20.98 7.50
N VAL A 115 8.31 -22.08 7.95
CA VAL A 115 9.57 -22.02 8.69
C VAL A 115 10.62 -21.44 7.74
N ALA A 116 11.35 -20.42 8.20
CA ALA A 116 12.42 -19.83 7.42
C ALA A 116 13.43 -20.92 7.01
N ARG A 117 13.80 -20.94 5.73
CA ARG A 117 14.90 -21.75 5.22
C ARG A 117 16.16 -21.45 6.01
N ALA A 118 17.11 -22.38 6.00
CA ALA A 118 18.43 -22.12 6.55
C ALA A 118 19.20 -21.09 5.71
N SER A 119 18.91 -20.97 4.40
CA SER A 119 19.58 -20.02 3.50
C SER A 119 19.27 -18.55 3.83
N ARG A 120 20.18 -17.64 3.46
CA ARG A 120 20.09 -16.19 3.70
C ARG A 120 20.48 -15.39 2.47
N ILE A 121 19.86 -14.23 2.32
CA ILE A 121 20.37 -13.14 1.49
C ILE A 121 20.95 -12.08 2.41
N TRP A 122 22.19 -11.69 2.19
CA TRP A 122 22.84 -10.58 2.89
C TRP A 122 22.95 -9.39 1.96
N VAL A 123 22.63 -8.21 2.49
CA VAL A 123 22.72 -6.95 1.75
C VAL A 123 23.64 -6.01 2.50
N GLU A 124 24.46 -5.27 1.76
CA GLU A 124 25.45 -4.37 2.35
C GLU A 124 24.82 -3.20 3.10
N GLY A 125 23.86 -2.53 2.47
CA GLY A 125 23.22 -1.32 2.99
C GLY A 125 21.79 -1.52 3.49
N ARG A 126 21.36 -0.62 4.39
CA ARG A 126 19.97 -0.56 4.85
C ARG A 126 19.00 -0.23 3.71
N HIS A 127 19.41 0.63 2.77
CA HIS A 127 18.56 1.03 1.65
C HIS A 127 18.32 -0.14 0.69
N ASP A 128 19.32 -0.99 0.48
CA ASP A 128 19.20 -2.25 -0.25
C ASP A 128 18.19 -3.17 0.40
N ALA A 129 18.32 -3.38 1.72
CA ALA A 129 17.38 -4.19 2.49
C ALA A 129 15.94 -3.67 2.33
N GLU A 130 15.73 -2.37 2.46
CA GLU A 130 14.42 -1.74 2.34
C GLU A 130 13.85 -1.82 0.92
N LEU A 131 14.70 -1.70 -0.11
CA LEU A 131 14.27 -1.85 -1.49
C LEU A 131 13.91 -3.31 -1.82
N VAL A 132 14.75 -4.24 -1.37
CA VAL A 132 14.52 -5.68 -1.54
C VAL A 132 13.22 -6.10 -0.85
N GLU A 133 13.04 -5.70 0.41
CA GLU A 133 11.82 -5.97 1.17
C GLU A 133 10.57 -5.39 0.48
N LYS A 134 10.67 -4.18 -0.06
CA LYS A 134 9.54 -3.53 -0.70
C LYS A 134 9.08 -4.23 -1.99
N VAL A 135 10.02 -4.75 -2.78
CA VAL A 135 9.70 -5.29 -4.11
C VAL A 135 9.56 -6.82 -4.08
N TRP A 136 10.39 -7.53 -3.32
CA TRP A 136 10.44 -8.99 -3.27
C TRP A 136 10.02 -9.59 -1.93
N GLY A 137 9.73 -8.78 -0.89
CA GLY A 137 9.41 -9.30 0.45
C GLY A 137 8.26 -10.30 0.47
N ASP A 138 7.23 -10.11 -0.36
CA ASP A 138 6.12 -11.06 -0.47
C ASP A 138 6.57 -12.44 -0.97
N ASP A 139 7.38 -12.46 -2.02
CA ASP A 139 7.95 -13.68 -2.61
C ASP A 139 8.93 -14.36 -1.66
N LEU A 140 9.82 -13.58 -1.04
CA LEU A 140 10.81 -14.09 -0.08
C LEU A 140 10.14 -14.74 1.13
N ARG A 141 9.03 -14.18 1.63
CA ARG A 141 8.24 -14.79 2.71
C ARG A 141 7.57 -16.10 2.29
N ILE A 142 7.14 -16.22 1.03
CA ILE A 142 6.62 -17.48 0.48
C ILE A 142 7.73 -18.53 0.38
N GLU A 143 8.94 -18.13 -0.02
CA GLU A 143 10.08 -19.04 -0.10
C GLU A 143 10.72 -19.32 1.26
N GLY A 144 10.37 -18.55 2.30
CA GLY A 144 11.00 -18.64 3.62
C GLY A 144 12.43 -18.14 3.63
N VAL A 145 12.81 -17.27 2.69
CA VAL A 145 14.15 -16.67 2.60
C VAL A 145 14.18 -15.40 3.43
N VAL A 146 15.23 -15.22 4.23
CA VAL A 146 15.43 -14.04 5.09
C VAL A 146 16.52 -13.17 4.50
N VAL A 147 16.27 -11.86 4.49
CA VAL A 147 17.24 -10.82 4.14
C VAL A 147 17.82 -10.23 5.42
N GLU A 148 19.15 -10.20 5.54
CA GLU A 148 19.86 -9.66 6.70
C GLU A 148 20.85 -8.57 6.25
N LEU A 149 21.03 -7.55 7.09
CA LEU A 149 22.01 -6.50 6.85
C LEU A 149 23.41 -6.99 7.24
N LEU A 150 24.38 -6.83 6.35
CA LEU A 150 25.78 -7.18 6.60
C LEU A 150 26.55 -6.05 7.33
N ASP A 151 26.14 -4.79 7.13
CA ASP A 151 26.79 -3.59 7.65
C ASP A 151 28.25 -3.46 7.15
N GLY A 152 28.41 -3.53 5.82
CA GLY A 152 29.68 -3.43 5.12
C GLY A 152 30.33 -4.78 4.77
N VAL A 153 30.97 -4.86 3.60
CA VAL A 153 31.58 -6.11 3.11
C VAL A 153 32.81 -6.56 3.90
N ASP A 154 33.41 -5.67 4.68
CA ASP A 154 34.67 -5.93 5.41
C ASP A 154 34.59 -7.12 6.38
N ASN A 155 33.42 -7.36 6.96
CA ASN A 155 33.20 -8.48 7.90
C ASN A 155 32.62 -9.73 7.23
N LEU A 156 32.44 -9.73 5.89
CA LEU A 156 31.74 -10.79 5.17
C LEU A 156 32.30 -12.18 5.46
N VAL A 157 33.63 -12.30 5.42
CA VAL A 157 34.33 -13.57 5.61
C VAL A 157 34.07 -14.14 7.01
N ASP A 158 34.09 -13.31 8.05
CA ASP A 158 33.88 -13.75 9.43
C ASP A 158 32.41 -14.11 9.70
N HIS A 159 31.47 -13.38 9.09
CA HIS A 159 30.06 -13.75 9.08
C HIS A 159 29.85 -15.10 8.39
N LEU A 160 30.48 -15.33 7.23
CA LEU A 160 30.39 -16.61 6.52
C LEU A 160 31.00 -17.76 7.33
N ARG A 161 32.12 -17.57 8.01
CA ARG A 161 32.72 -18.61 8.87
C ARG A 161 31.80 -18.97 10.03
N SER A 162 31.23 -17.95 10.68
CA SER A 162 30.31 -18.12 11.81
C SER A 162 29.00 -18.76 11.38
N PHE A 163 28.51 -18.38 10.19
CA PHE A 163 27.35 -19.01 9.59
C PHE A 163 27.71 -20.47 9.28
N ALA A 164 28.73 -20.76 8.49
CA ALA A 164 29.11 -22.07 7.90
C ALA A 164 28.21 -22.56 6.74
N PRO A 165 28.17 -21.83 5.60
CA PRO A 165 27.36 -22.18 4.44
C PRO A 165 27.53 -23.64 3.98
N GLY A 166 26.45 -24.19 3.42
CA GLY A 166 26.39 -25.58 2.95
C GLY A 166 25.36 -25.76 1.83
N PRO A 167 25.15 -27.00 1.36
CA PRO A 167 24.26 -27.28 0.22
C PRO A 167 22.79 -26.88 0.49
N ASP A 168 22.28 -27.14 1.70
CA ASP A 168 20.89 -26.82 2.13
C ASP A 168 20.79 -25.47 2.87
N ARG A 169 21.81 -24.64 2.64
CA ARG A 169 22.61 -23.83 3.56
C ARG A 169 23.04 -22.45 3.11
N ARG A 170 22.49 -21.95 2.03
CA ARG A 170 23.24 -21.08 1.13
C ARG A 170 23.21 -19.62 1.55
N VAL A 171 24.26 -18.89 1.19
CA VAL A 171 24.34 -17.44 1.43
C VAL A 171 24.51 -16.72 0.10
N GLY A 172 23.48 -15.99 -0.30
CA GLY A 172 23.57 -14.99 -1.35
C GLY A 172 23.96 -13.65 -0.75
N VAL A 173 24.85 -12.89 -1.38
CA VAL A 173 25.28 -11.58 -0.92
C VAL A 173 25.13 -10.58 -2.06
N LEU A 174 24.44 -9.48 -1.80
CA LEU A 174 24.35 -8.32 -2.68
C LEU A 174 25.21 -7.20 -2.09
N VAL A 175 26.22 -6.78 -2.84
CA VAL A 175 27.11 -5.66 -2.49
C VAL A 175 26.97 -4.49 -3.45
N ASP A 176 27.28 -3.30 -2.96
CA ASP A 176 27.24 -2.10 -3.77
C ASP A 176 28.52 -2.02 -4.62
N HIS A 177 28.41 -1.49 -5.84
CA HIS A 177 29.55 -1.06 -6.66
C HIS A 177 30.71 -2.07 -6.82
N LEU A 178 30.40 -3.37 -7.00
CA LEU A 178 31.41 -4.41 -7.18
C LEU A 178 32.12 -4.31 -8.55
N VAL A 179 33.29 -3.68 -8.58
CA VAL A 179 34.08 -3.46 -9.80
C VAL A 179 35.41 -4.23 -9.80
N PRO A 180 35.94 -4.62 -10.97
CA PRO A 180 37.22 -5.29 -11.07
C PRO A 180 38.38 -4.49 -10.46
N GLY A 181 39.26 -5.17 -9.71
CA GLY A 181 40.42 -4.60 -9.03
C GLY A 181 40.11 -3.93 -7.67
N SER A 182 38.84 -3.85 -7.29
CA SER A 182 38.41 -3.23 -6.03
C SER A 182 38.80 -4.07 -4.79
N LYS A 183 38.64 -3.48 -3.59
CA LYS A 183 38.83 -4.21 -2.33
C LYS A 183 37.68 -5.20 -2.14
N GLU A 184 36.48 -4.78 -2.53
CA GLU A 184 35.22 -5.50 -2.48
C GLU A 184 35.29 -6.77 -3.34
N GLU A 185 35.89 -6.70 -4.54
CA GLU A 185 36.12 -7.89 -5.39
C GLU A 185 37.06 -8.90 -4.72
N ARG A 186 38.14 -8.43 -4.09
CA ARG A 186 39.06 -9.30 -3.34
C ARG A 186 38.35 -10.03 -2.20
N ILE A 187 37.50 -9.31 -1.45
CA ILE A 187 36.71 -9.90 -0.37
C ILE A 187 35.68 -10.89 -0.94
N ALA A 188 35.01 -10.56 -2.05
CA ALA A 188 34.06 -11.45 -2.71
C ALA A 188 34.71 -12.77 -3.16
N VAL A 189 35.95 -12.72 -3.67
CA VAL A 189 36.72 -13.92 -4.05
C VAL A 189 37.05 -14.77 -2.82
N GLU A 190 37.44 -14.16 -1.70
CA GLU A 190 37.70 -14.87 -0.45
C GLU A 190 36.41 -15.49 0.14
N ALA A 191 35.33 -14.72 0.16
CA ALA A 191 34.02 -15.13 0.65
C ALA A 191 33.51 -16.42 -0.04
N ARG A 192 33.68 -16.52 -1.36
CA ARG A 192 33.31 -17.71 -2.13
C ARG A 192 34.04 -18.99 -1.71
N ARG A 193 35.16 -18.87 -0.99
CA ARG A 193 35.95 -20.00 -0.48
C ARG A 193 35.59 -20.40 0.95
N CYS A 194 34.68 -19.67 1.60
CA CYS A 194 34.32 -19.90 3.01
C CYS A 194 33.33 -21.08 3.21
N GLY A 195 32.94 -21.77 2.15
CA GLY A 195 32.09 -22.95 2.20
C GLY A 195 32.31 -23.86 0.99
N PRO A 196 31.59 -25.00 0.92
CA PRO A 196 31.63 -25.88 -0.25
C PRO A 196 31.29 -25.14 -1.55
N PRO A 197 31.80 -25.59 -2.71
CA PRO A 197 31.44 -25.00 -4.00
C PRO A 197 29.91 -24.90 -4.17
N GLY A 198 29.42 -23.73 -4.57
CA GLY A 198 27.99 -23.47 -4.73
C GLY A 198 27.21 -23.15 -3.44
N SER A 199 27.88 -22.98 -2.30
CA SER A 199 27.21 -22.57 -1.04
C SER A 199 27.20 -21.06 -0.77
N VAL A 200 28.05 -20.29 -1.47
CA VAL A 200 28.14 -18.83 -1.37
C VAL A 200 28.13 -18.20 -2.75
N LEU A 201 27.26 -17.22 -2.96
CA LEU A 201 27.22 -16.39 -4.16
C LEU A 201 27.32 -14.92 -3.76
N VAL A 202 28.32 -14.22 -4.30
CA VAL A 202 28.48 -12.77 -4.09
C VAL A 202 28.28 -12.07 -5.42
N LEU A 203 27.25 -11.22 -5.48
CA LEU A 203 26.91 -10.38 -6.62
C LEU A 203 26.99 -8.92 -6.20
N GLY A 204 27.21 -8.03 -7.17
CA GLY A 204 27.03 -6.60 -6.95
C GLY A 204 26.25 -5.96 -8.07
N HIS A 205 25.69 -4.80 -7.76
CA HIS A 205 25.03 -3.96 -8.75
C HIS A 205 26.00 -2.91 -9.33
N PRO A 206 25.81 -2.46 -10.58
CA PRO A 206 26.75 -1.55 -11.24
C PRO A 206 26.69 -0.10 -10.71
N TYR A 207 25.81 0.17 -9.77
CA TYR A 207 25.58 1.50 -9.22
C TYR A 207 26.55 1.85 -8.10
N VAL A 208 26.80 3.16 -7.97
CA VAL A 208 27.54 3.70 -6.82
C VAL A 208 26.75 3.50 -5.53
N ASP A 209 25.43 3.60 -5.63
CA ASP A 209 24.48 3.39 -4.54
C ASP A 209 23.15 2.90 -5.09
N VAL A 210 22.43 2.10 -4.33
CA VAL A 210 21.12 1.53 -4.70
C VAL A 210 20.07 2.55 -5.11
N TRP A 211 20.19 3.82 -4.68
CA TRP A 211 19.29 4.89 -5.16
C TRP A 211 19.24 4.97 -6.69
N GLN A 212 20.38 4.77 -7.37
CA GLN A 212 20.46 4.81 -8.84
C GLN A 212 19.73 3.65 -9.52
N ALA A 213 19.44 2.57 -8.78
CA ALA A 213 18.68 1.45 -9.32
C ALA A 213 17.19 1.76 -9.47
N VAL A 214 16.69 2.83 -8.86
CA VAL A 214 15.35 3.36 -9.11
C VAL A 214 15.38 4.13 -10.42
N ARG A 215 14.46 3.83 -11.33
CA ARG A 215 14.34 4.52 -12.61
C ARG A 215 14.24 6.04 -12.41
N PRO A 216 15.03 6.86 -13.12
CA PRO A 216 15.10 8.30 -12.88
C PRO A 216 13.75 8.99 -13.07
N GLU A 217 12.89 8.49 -13.96
CA GLU A 217 11.57 9.08 -14.23
C GLU A 217 10.64 8.97 -13.02
N ARG A 218 10.89 8.02 -12.10
CA ARG A 218 10.10 7.84 -10.86
C ARG A 218 10.29 8.99 -9.89
N VAL A 219 11.43 9.66 -9.97
CA VAL A 219 11.79 10.81 -9.13
C VAL A 219 11.79 12.12 -9.92
N GLY A 220 11.24 12.11 -11.14
CA GLY A 220 11.10 13.30 -11.99
C GLY A 220 12.40 13.72 -12.67
N LEU A 221 13.30 12.78 -12.92
CA LEU A 221 14.58 13.00 -13.59
C LEU A 221 14.61 12.33 -14.96
N ASP A 222 15.32 12.93 -15.91
CA ASP A 222 15.66 12.25 -17.17
C ASP A 222 16.82 11.26 -16.99
N ARG A 223 17.73 11.56 -16.07
CA ARG A 223 18.85 10.70 -15.66
C ARG A 223 19.32 11.08 -14.26
N TRP A 224 19.94 10.15 -13.55
CA TRP A 224 20.60 10.44 -12.29
C TRP A 224 21.80 11.41 -12.51
N PRO A 225 21.97 12.42 -11.63
CA PRO A 225 23.17 13.27 -11.66
C PRO A 225 24.44 12.46 -11.47
N THR A 226 25.53 12.91 -12.10
CA THR A 226 26.86 12.33 -11.91
C THR A 226 27.59 13.12 -10.84
N ILE A 227 27.96 12.46 -9.75
CA ILE A 227 28.69 13.09 -8.64
C ILE A 227 30.19 12.87 -8.82
N GLU A 228 30.96 13.92 -8.60
CA GLU A 228 32.42 13.87 -8.69
C GLU A 228 33.01 12.90 -7.66
N ARG A 229 34.05 12.16 -8.08
CA ARG A 229 34.76 11.22 -7.20
C ARG A 229 35.34 11.97 -6.00
N GLY A 230 35.22 11.39 -4.82
CA GLY A 230 35.68 11.99 -3.56
C GLY A 230 34.63 12.82 -2.83
N THR A 231 33.49 13.10 -3.48
CA THR A 231 32.31 13.65 -2.79
C THR A 231 31.46 12.51 -2.25
N GLU A 232 30.92 12.65 -1.03
CA GLU A 232 29.93 11.71 -0.51
C GLU A 232 28.71 11.71 -1.44
N TRP A 233 28.39 10.53 -1.99
CA TRP A 233 27.52 10.43 -3.15
C TRP A 233 26.08 10.84 -2.83
N LYS A 234 25.53 10.45 -1.66
CA LYS A 234 24.14 10.76 -1.29
C LYS A 234 23.94 12.25 -1.11
N LEU A 235 24.80 12.91 -0.34
CA LEU A 235 24.78 14.35 -0.14
C LEU A 235 25.03 15.11 -1.45
N GLY A 236 25.90 14.59 -2.32
CA GLY A 236 26.09 15.12 -3.67
C GLY A 236 24.79 15.11 -4.48
N ILE A 237 24.08 13.98 -4.50
CA ILE A 237 22.79 13.86 -5.17
C ILE A 237 21.76 14.82 -4.57
N LEU A 238 21.66 14.92 -3.24
CA LEU A 238 20.71 15.83 -2.60
C LEU A 238 20.96 17.29 -3.02
N ARG A 239 22.22 17.72 -3.08
CA ARG A 239 22.58 19.07 -3.54
C ARG A 239 22.22 19.31 -4.99
N GLU A 240 22.52 18.37 -5.88
CA GLU A 240 22.16 18.44 -7.31
C GLU A 240 20.64 18.50 -7.51
N LEU A 241 19.87 17.82 -6.66
CA LEU A 241 18.41 17.80 -6.69
C LEU A 241 17.77 19.00 -5.97
N GLY A 242 18.57 19.88 -5.35
CA GLY A 242 18.09 21.00 -4.55
C GLY A 242 17.31 20.55 -3.30
N TRP A 243 17.62 19.37 -2.77
CA TRP A 243 17.03 18.85 -1.54
C TRP A 243 17.93 19.18 -0.34
N PRO A 244 17.37 19.24 0.88
CA PRO A 244 18.16 19.33 2.11
C PRO A 244 19.27 18.27 2.15
N ALA A 245 20.47 18.65 2.58
CA ALA A 245 21.69 17.85 2.50
C ALA A 245 22.68 18.17 3.64
N ASP A 246 22.16 18.50 4.82
CA ASP A 246 22.95 18.94 5.96
C ASP A 246 23.37 17.78 6.84
N ASP A 247 22.51 16.75 6.97
CA ASP A 247 22.74 15.63 7.88
C ASP A 247 22.20 14.28 7.38
N GLN A 248 22.41 13.24 8.20
CA GLN A 248 21.91 11.89 7.91
C GLN A 248 20.38 11.79 7.92
N ALA A 249 19.70 12.68 8.64
CA ALA A 249 18.24 12.70 8.68
C ALA A 249 17.67 13.20 7.34
N ASP A 250 18.35 14.12 6.66
CA ASP A 250 18.05 14.50 5.28
C ASP A 250 18.18 13.33 4.32
N VAL A 251 19.29 12.58 4.41
CA VAL A 251 19.52 11.37 3.61
C VAL A 251 18.39 10.36 3.83
N ALA A 252 17.99 10.14 5.08
CA ALA A 252 16.89 9.23 5.40
C ALA A 252 15.55 9.71 4.84
N ARG A 253 15.23 11.02 4.96
CA ARG A 253 14.01 11.62 4.39
C ARG A 253 13.96 11.49 2.87
N ALA A 254 15.09 11.75 2.22
CA ALA A 254 15.22 11.63 0.77
C ALA A 254 15.07 10.19 0.30
N TRP A 255 15.69 9.23 1.00
CA TRP A 255 15.48 7.82 0.69
C TRP A 255 14.01 7.42 0.81
N GLN A 256 13.33 7.81 1.89
CA GLN A 256 11.90 7.52 2.05
C GLN A 256 11.04 8.22 0.97
N ARG A 257 11.47 9.38 0.47
CA ARG A 257 10.83 10.03 -0.68
C ARG A 257 11.01 9.20 -1.95
N ILE A 258 12.21 8.72 -2.24
CA ILE A 258 12.53 7.89 -3.42
C ILE A 258 11.80 6.55 -3.33
N LEU A 259 11.94 5.84 -2.20
CA LEU A 259 11.34 4.52 -1.97
C LEU A 259 9.82 4.53 -2.12
N ARG A 260 9.13 5.63 -1.78
CA ARG A 260 7.68 5.76 -1.99
C ARG A 260 7.26 5.78 -3.47
N THR A 261 8.17 6.14 -4.38
CA THR A 261 7.88 6.16 -5.81
C THR A 261 7.96 4.79 -6.47
N VAL A 262 8.64 3.83 -5.83
CA VAL A 262 8.73 2.43 -6.28
C VAL A 262 7.42 1.71 -5.94
N ARG A 263 6.76 1.13 -6.93
CA ARG A 263 5.50 0.38 -6.72
C ARG A 263 5.63 -1.09 -7.11
N SER A 264 6.51 -1.38 -8.06
CA SER A 264 6.81 -2.73 -8.52
C SER A 264 8.21 -2.77 -9.14
N TYR A 265 8.65 -3.98 -9.50
CA TYR A 265 9.91 -4.24 -10.21
C TYR A 265 10.07 -3.37 -11.47
N ALA A 266 8.98 -2.98 -12.13
CA ALA A 266 9.00 -2.17 -13.35
C ALA A 266 9.55 -0.75 -13.12
N ASP A 267 9.51 -0.27 -11.88
CA ASP A 267 10.04 1.04 -11.49
C ASP A 267 11.56 0.99 -11.19
N LEU A 268 12.20 -0.17 -11.38
CA LEU A 268 13.64 -0.39 -11.18
C LEU A 268 14.39 -0.67 -12.49
N GLU A 269 15.70 -0.46 -12.44
CA GLU A 269 16.60 -0.77 -13.54
C GLU A 269 16.86 -2.28 -13.67
N PRO A 270 16.84 -2.84 -14.91
CA PRO A 270 16.99 -4.29 -15.13
C PRO A 270 18.28 -4.90 -14.57
N SER A 271 19.36 -4.10 -14.49
CA SER A 271 20.64 -4.56 -13.98
C SER A 271 20.62 -4.87 -12.48
N LEU A 272 19.75 -4.23 -11.68
CA LEU A 272 19.54 -4.63 -10.28
C LEU A 272 18.61 -5.84 -10.22
N LEU A 273 17.50 -5.80 -10.99
CA LEU A 273 16.51 -6.89 -11.02
C LEU A 273 17.20 -8.23 -11.27
N GLY A 274 18.01 -8.33 -12.33
CA GLY A 274 18.70 -9.58 -12.66
C GLY A 274 19.60 -10.12 -11.55
N ARG A 275 20.24 -9.23 -10.77
CA ARG A 275 21.10 -9.64 -9.64
C ARG A 275 20.29 -10.16 -8.46
N VAL A 276 19.18 -9.50 -8.14
CA VAL A 276 18.31 -9.95 -7.05
C VAL A 276 17.64 -11.27 -7.40
N GLU A 277 17.12 -11.43 -8.63
CA GLU A 277 16.56 -12.70 -9.10
C GLU A 277 17.61 -13.83 -9.07
N GLU A 278 18.84 -13.57 -9.53
CA GLU A 278 19.94 -14.54 -9.47
C GLU A 278 20.25 -14.98 -8.03
N LEU A 279 20.19 -14.06 -7.06
CA LEU A 279 20.35 -14.39 -5.64
C LEU A 279 19.19 -15.21 -5.11
N ILE A 280 17.95 -14.85 -5.44
CA ILE A 280 16.74 -15.56 -5.00
C ILE A 280 16.77 -16.99 -5.53
N ASP A 281 17.04 -17.18 -6.82
CA ASP A 281 17.17 -18.50 -7.41
C ASP A 281 18.25 -19.31 -6.70
N PHE A 282 19.43 -18.72 -6.48
CA PHE A 282 20.56 -19.38 -5.84
C PHE A 282 20.27 -19.88 -4.41
N VAL A 283 19.56 -19.09 -3.59
CA VAL A 283 19.25 -19.48 -2.20
C VAL A 283 18.04 -20.41 -2.10
N THR A 284 17.28 -20.53 -3.19
CA THR A 284 16.03 -21.31 -3.27
C THR A 284 16.25 -22.70 -3.90
N PHE A 285 17.18 -22.85 -4.84
CA PHE A 285 17.41 -24.09 -5.61
C PHE A 285 18.91 -24.43 -5.67
#